data_AF-A0A0B4DAZ7-F1
#
_entry.id   AF-A0A0B4DAZ7-F1
#
_cell.length_a   1.000
_cell.length_b   1.000
_cell.length_c   1.000
_cell.angle_alpha   90.00
_cell.angle_beta   90.00
_cell.angle_gamma   90.00
#
_symmetry.space_group_name_H-M   'P 1'
#
loop_
_entity.id
_entity.type
_entity.pdbx_description
1 polymer ?
#
loop_
_entity_poly.entity_id
_entity_poly.type
_entity_poly.pdbx_seq_one_letter_code
_entity_poly.pdbx_strand_id
1 'polypeptide(L)'
;MKKFINIGISAVILGFISTSCNDDDDYQTVESIDKVKIDSVKIINDTMDVFTVQSIKTYSAYQSNCEGFYGYDYIHDDNVTRSVTAYKFKTDGACQPSTKTLASQINFSPQQTGTYTFKFWSGGSTWITKTIVVE
;
A
#
# COMPACT_ATOMS: atom_id res chain seq x y z
N MET A 1 -19.34 53.99 -33.63
CA MET A 1 -19.68 52.62 -33.19
C MET A 1 -18.43 51.90 -32.68
N LYS A 2 -17.94 52.19 -31.46
CA LYS A 2 -16.71 51.56 -30.90
C LYS A 2 -16.68 51.46 -29.36
N LYS A 3 -17.82 51.58 -28.66
CA LYS A 3 -17.84 51.62 -27.17
C LYS A 3 -18.71 50.56 -26.49
N PHE A 4 -19.31 49.62 -27.24
CA PHE A 4 -20.17 48.58 -26.65
C PHE A 4 -19.52 47.19 -26.54
N ILE A 5 -18.26 47.03 -26.94
CA ILE A 5 -17.56 45.72 -26.96
C ILE A 5 -16.80 45.43 -25.65
N ASN A 6 -16.58 46.41 -24.77
CA ASN A 6 -15.78 46.21 -23.55
C ASN A 6 -16.57 45.70 -22.33
N ILE A 7 -17.91 45.63 -22.38
CA ILE A 7 -18.71 45.24 -21.21
C ILE A 7 -19.11 43.74 -21.28
N GLY A 8 -19.12 43.13 -22.46
CA GLY A 8 -19.49 41.71 -22.63
C GLY A 8 -18.40 40.70 -22.24
N ILE A 9 -17.12 41.07 -22.37
CA ILE A 9 -16.00 40.16 -22.10
C ILE A 9 -15.73 40.03 -20.59
N SER A 10 -16.07 41.05 -19.79
CA SER A 10 -15.82 41.06 -18.35
C SER A 10 -16.77 40.13 -17.56
N ALA A 11 -17.98 39.90 -18.09
CA ALA A 11 -18.99 39.06 -17.42
C ALA A 11 -18.71 37.55 -17.55
N VAL A 12 -18.01 37.12 -18.61
CA VAL A 12 -17.74 35.68 -18.87
C VAL A 12 -16.58 35.16 -17.99
N ILE A 13 -15.61 36.02 -17.65
CA ILE A 13 -14.45 35.64 -16.82
C ILE A 13 -14.84 35.49 -15.34
N LEU A 14 -15.85 36.23 -14.87
CA LEU A 14 -16.37 36.13 -13.50
C LEU A 14 -17.25 34.89 -13.26
N GLY A 15 -17.71 34.21 -14.32
CA GLY A 15 -18.55 33.01 -14.20
C GLY A 15 -17.79 31.70 -13.96
N PHE A 16 -16.45 31.69 -14.12
CA PHE A 16 -15.64 30.48 -13.98
C PHE A 16 -15.10 30.22 -12.56
N ILE A 17 -15.36 31.11 -11.60
CA ILE A 17 -14.77 31.02 -10.25
C ILE A 17 -15.71 30.41 -9.20
N SER A 18 -16.92 30.01 -9.58
CA SER A 18 -17.94 29.51 -8.64
C SER A 18 -18.25 28.02 -8.75
N THR A 19 -17.43 27.22 -9.44
CA THR A 19 -17.44 25.77 -9.22
C THR A 19 -16.74 25.47 -7.89
N SER A 20 -17.43 25.75 -6.78
CA SER A 20 -17.06 25.17 -5.49
C SER A 20 -17.24 23.67 -5.65
N CYS A 21 -16.14 22.90 -5.61
CA CYS A 21 -16.26 21.49 -5.32
C CYS A 21 -16.98 21.40 -3.98
N ASN A 22 -18.15 20.77 -3.97
CA ASN A 22 -18.78 20.38 -2.72
C ASN A 22 -17.88 19.25 -2.19
N ASP A 23 -16.95 19.57 -1.29
CA ASP A 23 -16.37 18.55 -0.43
C ASP A 23 -17.50 18.13 0.50
N ASP A 24 -18.33 17.19 0.03
CA ASP A 24 -19.18 16.41 0.91
C ASP A 24 -18.21 15.60 1.79
N ASP A 25 -17.86 16.18 2.95
CA ASP A 25 -16.91 15.70 3.98
C ASP A 25 -17.35 14.38 4.67
N ASP A 26 -18.08 13.51 3.96
CA ASP A 26 -18.55 12.21 4.46
C ASP A 26 -17.51 11.09 4.28
N TYR A 27 -16.29 11.42 3.84
CA TYR A 27 -15.21 10.45 3.67
C TYR A 27 -14.38 10.31 4.94
N GLN A 28 -14.16 9.07 5.36
CA GLN A 28 -13.24 8.76 6.44
C GLN A 28 -11.81 9.12 6.03
N THR A 29 -11.10 9.84 6.89
CA THR A 29 -9.73 10.28 6.64
C THR A 29 -8.72 9.37 7.32
N VAL A 30 -7.53 9.22 6.73
CA VAL A 30 -6.42 8.46 7.35
C VAL A 30 -5.79 9.32 8.44
N GLU A 31 -5.85 8.83 9.69
CA GLU A 31 -5.28 9.51 10.86
C GLU A 31 -3.84 9.10 11.14
N SER A 32 -3.50 7.82 10.93
CA SER A 32 -2.17 7.30 11.24
C SER A 32 -1.74 6.19 10.29
N ILE A 33 -0.42 6.00 10.23
CA ILE A 33 0.24 4.89 9.56
C ILE A 33 1.19 4.26 10.58
N ASP A 34 0.97 2.98 10.85
CA ASP A 34 1.70 2.24 11.89
C ASP A 34 2.20 0.91 11.34
N LYS A 35 3.28 0.38 11.94
CA LYS A 35 3.74 -0.98 11.61
C LYS A 35 2.66 -1.99 11.99
N VAL A 36 2.43 -2.97 11.11
CA VAL A 36 1.58 -4.12 11.39
C VAL A 36 2.40 -5.39 11.24
N LYS A 37 2.27 -6.30 12.20
CA LYS A 37 2.99 -7.58 12.15
C LYS A 37 2.46 -8.42 10.98
N ILE A 38 3.36 -9.13 10.32
CA ILE A 38 3.00 -10.18 9.39
C ILE A 38 2.84 -11.47 10.19
N ASP A 39 1.61 -12.00 10.24
CA ASP A 39 1.27 -13.19 11.01
C ASP A 39 1.67 -14.48 10.28
N SER A 40 1.56 -14.49 8.94
CA SER A 40 2.02 -15.61 8.13
C SER A 40 2.36 -15.21 6.70
N VAL A 41 3.11 -16.07 6.02
CA VAL A 41 3.57 -15.88 4.64
C VAL A 41 3.35 -17.15 3.84
N LYS A 42 2.77 -17.01 2.65
CA LYS A 42 2.58 -18.08 1.67
C LYS A 42 3.33 -17.73 0.38
N ILE A 43 4.23 -18.62 -0.01
CA ILE A 43 4.94 -18.61 -1.30
C ILE A 43 4.42 -19.81 -2.08
N ILE A 44 4.16 -19.63 -3.38
CA ILE A 44 3.56 -20.69 -4.21
C ILE A 44 4.63 -21.74 -4.54
N ASN A 45 5.77 -21.30 -5.06
CA ASN A 45 6.88 -22.17 -5.41
C ASN A 45 8.15 -21.68 -4.70
N ASP A 46 8.81 -22.58 -4.00
CA ASP A 46 10.13 -22.34 -3.41
C ASP A 46 11.25 -22.33 -4.45
N THR A 47 10.96 -22.70 -5.70
CA THR A 47 11.82 -22.53 -6.88
C THR A 47 11.09 -21.77 -7.99
N MET A 48 11.78 -20.91 -8.73
CA MET A 48 11.25 -20.20 -9.90
C MET A 48 12.34 -19.89 -10.92
N ASP A 49 11.95 -19.68 -12.18
CA ASP A 49 12.89 -19.23 -13.21
C ASP A 49 13.21 -17.74 -13.05
N VAL A 50 14.44 -17.35 -13.36
CA VAL A 50 14.85 -15.94 -13.48
C VAL A 50 13.99 -15.20 -14.52
N PHE A 51 13.75 -13.91 -14.32
CA PHE A 51 12.88 -13.06 -15.16
C PHE A 51 11.39 -13.46 -15.20
N THR A 52 10.96 -14.42 -14.38
CA THR A 52 9.53 -14.68 -14.15
C THR A 52 9.00 -13.88 -12.96
N VAL A 53 7.68 -13.93 -12.76
CA VAL A 53 7.02 -13.27 -11.63
C VAL A 53 6.27 -14.32 -10.82
N GLN A 54 6.49 -14.32 -9.51
CA GLN A 54 5.63 -15.06 -8.57
C GLN A 54 5.10 -14.17 -7.46
N SER A 55 3.97 -14.58 -6.90
CA SER A 55 3.31 -13.85 -5.83
C SER A 55 3.69 -14.41 -4.46
N ILE A 56 4.17 -13.53 -3.58
CA ILE A 56 4.34 -13.80 -2.16
C ILE A 56 3.16 -13.16 -1.43
N LYS A 57 2.35 -13.96 -0.75
CA LYS A 57 1.21 -13.47 0.04
C LYS A 57 1.58 -13.36 1.50
N THR A 58 1.35 -12.20 2.11
CA THR A 58 1.47 -11.99 3.55
C THR A 58 0.08 -11.83 4.16
N TYR A 59 -0.08 -12.26 5.40
CA TYR A 59 -1.35 -12.16 6.12
C TYR A 59 -1.12 -11.40 7.42
N SER A 60 -1.98 -10.41 7.67
CA SER A 60 -1.94 -9.58 8.88
C SER A 60 -3.35 -9.37 9.41
N ALA A 61 -3.48 -9.27 10.73
CA ALA A 61 -4.73 -8.91 11.39
C ALA A 61 -4.91 -7.38 11.50
N TYR A 62 -6.12 -6.91 11.19
CA TYR A 62 -6.54 -5.51 11.23
C TYR A 62 -7.82 -5.38 12.06
N GLN A 63 -7.99 -4.27 12.80
CA GLN A 63 -9.29 -3.95 13.39
C GLN A 63 -10.32 -3.67 12.29
N SER A 64 -11.52 -4.21 12.45
CA SER A 64 -12.56 -4.09 11.43
C SER A 64 -13.06 -2.64 11.34
N ASN A 65 -13.44 -2.23 10.13
CA ASN A 65 -14.03 -0.94 9.76
C ASN A 65 -13.14 0.31 9.83
N CYS A 66 -11.95 0.26 10.43
CA CYS A 66 -11.08 1.44 10.56
C CYS A 66 -9.61 1.20 10.19
N GLU A 67 -9.17 -0.06 10.09
CA GLU A 67 -7.79 -0.40 9.72
C GLU A 67 -7.73 -1.20 8.43
N GLY A 68 -6.63 -1.03 7.71
CA GLY A 68 -6.34 -1.77 6.49
C GLY A 68 -4.87 -1.75 6.12
N PHE A 69 -4.52 -2.48 5.07
CA PHE A 69 -3.16 -2.50 4.54
C PHE A 69 -2.82 -1.16 3.89
N TYR A 70 -1.70 -0.57 4.28
CA TYR A 70 -1.20 0.66 3.70
C TYR A 70 -0.11 0.39 2.66
N GLY A 71 0.87 -0.44 3.01
CA GLY A 71 2.01 -0.70 2.14
C GLY A 71 3.08 -1.56 2.80
N TYR A 72 4.13 -1.84 2.04
CA TYR A 72 5.34 -2.46 2.55
C TYR A 72 6.50 -1.47 2.49
N ASP A 73 7.37 -1.54 3.50
CA ASP A 73 8.76 -1.18 3.36
C ASP A 73 9.53 -2.44 2.94
N TYR A 74 10.06 -2.41 1.72
CA TYR A 74 10.73 -3.53 1.06
C TYR A 74 12.20 -3.18 0.82
N ILE A 75 13.05 -3.60 1.75
CA ILE A 75 14.46 -3.23 1.79
C ILE A 75 15.30 -4.32 1.13
N HIS A 76 16.21 -3.89 0.26
CA HIS A 76 17.26 -4.72 -0.32
C HIS A 76 18.48 -4.66 0.59
N ASP A 77 18.62 -5.61 1.52
CA ASP A 77 19.76 -5.64 2.44
C ASP A 77 21.07 -5.98 1.70
N ASP A 78 20.97 -6.86 0.69
CA ASP A 78 22.03 -7.20 -0.24
C ASP A 78 21.42 -7.71 -1.57
N ASN A 79 22.22 -8.32 -2.44
CA ASN A 79 21.76 -8.81 -3.75
C ASN A 79 20.64 -9.86 -3.66
N VAL A 80 20.64 -10.72 -2.63
CA VAL A 80 19.74 -11.86 -2.47
C VAL A 80 18.91 -11.83 -1.17
N THR A 81 19.19 -10.91 -0.25
CA THR A 81 18.45 -10.76 1.00
C THR A 81 17.47 -9.59 0.92
N ARG A 82 16.23 -9.81 1.37
CA ARG A 82 15.15 -8.83 1.44
C ARG A 82 14.57 -8.77 2.84
N SER A 83 14.43 -7.57 3.39
CA SER A 83 13.69 -7.34 4.62
C SER A 83 12.39 -6.62 4.32
N VAL A 84 11.28 -7.14 4.85
CA VAL A 84 9.92 -6.69 4.55
C VAL A 84 9.19 -6.34 5.84
N THR A 85 8.75 -5.09 5.94
CA THR A 85 7.88 -4.62 7.03
C THR A 85 6.56 -4.16 6.44
N ALA A 86 5.43 -4.63 6.98
CA ALA A 86 4.12 -4.15 6.57
C ALA A 86 3.66 -2.96 7.42
N TYR A 87 2.92 -2.06 6.80
CA TYR A 87 2.27 -0.93 7.46
C TYR A 87 0.76 -1.02 7.26
N LYS A 88 0.03 -0.59 8.29
CA LYS A 88 -1.41 -0.39 8.27
C LYS A 88 -1.73 1.08 8.34
N PHE A 89 -2.83 1.47 7.72
CA PHE A 89 -3.46 2.76 8.00
C PHE A 89 -4.51 2.56 9.09
N LYS A 90 -4.82 3.66 9.79
CA LYS A 90 -6.02 3.79 10.62
C LYS A 90 -6.78 5.03 10.19
N THR A 91 -8.10 4.93 10.11
CA THR A 91 -8.99 6.05 9.83
C THR A 91 -9.67 6.60 11.09
N ASP A 92 -10.26 7.78 10.97
CA ASP A 92 -11.14 8.42 11.96
C ASP A 92 -12.48 7.66 12.20
N GLY A 93 -12.81 6.71 11.32
CA GLY A 93 -13.95 5.82 11.47
C GLY A 93 -13.97 4.96 12.74
N ALA A 94 -15.16 4.63 13.22
CA ALA A 94 -15.35 3.78 14.40
C ALA A 94 -14.85 2.33 14.18
N CYS A 95 -13.78 1.97 14.89
CA CYS A 95 -13.27 0.60 14.92
C CYS A 95 -14.26 -0.36 15.61
N GLN A 96 -14.48 -1.52 15.01
CA GLN A 96 -15.19 -2.62 15.68
C GLN A 96 -14.21 -3.46 16.51
N PRO A 97 -14.66 -4.09 17.62
CA PRO A 97 -13.81 -4.92 18.46
C PRO A 97 -13.32 -6.20 17.76
N SER A 98 -13.94 -6.59 16.64
CA SER A 98 -13.51 -7.73 15.85
C SER A 98 -12.29 -7.41 14.98
N THR A 99 -11.38 -8.37 14.87
CA THR A 99 -10.30 -8.33 13.88
C THR A 99 -10.64 -9.12 12.63
N LYS A 100 -10.10 -8.68 11.50
CA LYS A 100 -10.13 -9.41 10.22
C LYS A 100 -8.71 -9.65 9.75
N THR A 101 -8.44 -10.85 9.24
CA THR A 101 -7.16 -11.14 8.57
C THR A 101 -7.30 -10.77 7.11
N LEU A 102 -6.44 -9.88 6.62
CA LEU A 102 -6.36 -9.55 5.20
C LEU A 102 -5.07 -10.11 4.60
N ALA A 103 -5.16 -10.48 3.32
CA ALA A 103 -4.02 -10.88 2.53
C ALA A 103 -3.54 -9.71 1.69
N SER A 104 -2.23 -9.47 1.73
CA SER A 104 -1.53 -8.51 0.86
C SER A 104 -0.47 -9.26 0.05
N GLN A 105 -0.02 -8.67 -1.05
CA GLN A 105 0.80 -9.38 -2.03
C GLN A 105 2.02 -8.57 -2.45
N ILE A 106 3.15 -9.26 -2.57
CA ILE A 106 4.37 -8.79 -3.22
C ILE A 106 4.53 -9.59 -4.51
N ASN A 107 4.76 -8.90 -5.62
CA ASN A 107 5.13 -9.52 -6.89
C ASN A 107 6.65 -9.57 -6.97
N PHE A 108 7.22 -10.76 -6.79
CA PHE A 108 8.66 -10.95 -6.84
C PHE A 108 9.10 -11.29 -8.27
N SER A 109 10.03 -10.51 -8.81
CA SER A 109 10.59 -10.67 -10.15
C SER A 109 12.12 -10.53 -10.12
N PRO A 110 12.86 -11.63 -9.85
CA PRO A 110 14.31 -11.61 -9.80
C PRO A 110 14.93 -11.41 -11.18
N GLN A 111 16.05 -10.68 -11.21
CA GLN A 111 16.84 -10.42 -12.43
C GLN A 111 18.16 -11.22 -12.46
N GLN A 112 18.43 -11.99 -11.41
CA GLN A 112 19.64 -12.79 -11.24
C GLN A 112 19.26 -14.12 -10.59
N THR A 113 19.97 -15.18 -10.95
CA THR A 113 19.86 -16.49 -10.32
C THR A 113 20.46 -16.46 -8.92
N GLY A 114 19.96 -17.30 -8.02
CA GLY A 114 20.49 -17.43 -6.66
C GLY A 114 19.43 -17.84 -5.65
N THR A 115 19.85 -18.05 -4.41
CA THR A 115 18.92 -18.33 -3.30
C THR A 115 18.56 -17.02 -2.60
N TYR A 116 17.35 -16.53 -2.85
CA TYR A 116 16.84 -15.32 -2.23
C TYR A 116 16.29 -15.63 -0.83
N THR A 117 16.68 -14.81 0.14
CA THR A 117 16.19 -14.89 1.53
C THR A 117 15.30 -13.69 1.84
N PHE A 118 14.07 -13.95 2.25
CA PHE A 118 13.12 -12.93 2.68
C PHE A 118 12.92 -13.00 4.19
N LYS A 119 13.03 -11.87 4.86
CA LYS A 119 12.76 -11.68 6.29
C LYS A 119 11.54 -10.79 6.44
N PHE A 120 10.44 -11.33 6.94
CA PHE A 120 9.18 -10.60 7.15
C PHE A 120 9.02 -10.25 8.62
N TRP A 121 8.88 -8.97 8.95
CA TRP A 121 8.77 -8.53 10.35
C TRP A 121 7.46 -9.04 10.99
N SER A 122 7.58 -9.76 12.10
CA SER A 122 6.45 -10.41 12.80
C SER A 122 6.16 -9.83 14.19
N GLY A 123 6.79 -8.70 14.54
CA GLY A 123 6.59 -8.01 15.82
C GLY A 123 7.86 -7.95 16.67
N GLY A 124 8.07 -6.85 17.37
CA GLY A 124 9.26 -6.66 18.22
C GLY A 124 10.56 -6.86 17.45
N SER A 125 11.42 -7.78 17.92
CA SER A 125 12.66 -8.20 17.27
C SER A 125 12.53 -9.48 16.42
N THR A 126 11.32 -9.94 16.16
CA THR A 126 11.05 -11.24 15.49
C THR A 126 10.81 -11.09 13.99
N TRP A 127 11.23 -12.11 13.24
CA TRP A 127 11.12 -12.19 11.79
C TRP A 127 10.72 -13.60 11.34
N ILE A 128 9.84 -13.69 10.35
CA ILE A 128 9.56 -14.91 9.59
C ILE A 128 10.53 -14.97 8.42
N THR A 129 11.32 -16.04 8.30
CA THR A 129 12.25 -16.21 7.19
C THR A 129 11.69 -17.19 6.16
N LYS A 130 11.80 -16.84 4.88
CA LYS A 130 11.48 -17.70 3.74
C LYS A 130 12.58 -17.63 2.69
N THR A 131 12.73 -18.69 1.90
CA THR A 131 13.71 -18.76 0.81
C THR A 131 13.02 -19.07 -0.51
N ILE A 132 13.56 -18.53 -1.60
CA ILE A 132 13.17 -18.84 -2.97
C ILE A 132 14.46 -19.09 -3.77
N VAL A 133 14.58 -20.25 -4.38
CA VAL A 133 15.65 -20.58 -5.32
C VAL A 133 15.25 -20.03 -6.69
N VAL A 134 16.13 -19.24 -7.29
CA VAL A 134 15.96 -18.68 -8.63
C VAL A 134 16.99 -19.31 -9.54
N GLU A 135 16.52 -19.97 -10.60
CA GLU A 135 17.33 -20.70 -11.58
C GLU A 135 17.23 -20.16 -13.00
#